data_AF-A0AAE3E272-F1
#
_entry.id   AF-A0AAE3E272-F1
#
_cell.length_a   1.000
_cell.length_b   1.000
_cell.length_c   1.000
_cell.angle_alpha   90.00
_cell.angle_beta   90.00
_cell.angle_gamma   90.00
#
_symmetry.space_group_name_H-M   'P 1'
#
loop_
_entity.id
_entity.type
_entity.pdbx_description
1 polymer ?
#
loop_
_entity_poly.entity_id
_entity_poly.type
_entity_poly.pdbx_seq_one_letter_code
_entity_poly.pdbx_strand_id
1 'polypeptide(L)'
;MEIYLSSETEGRAGSLLLPIRNMVDSLLDDIRKNEYGSALTSVGVFAIIMKEEMYDSGGYCERQYYSKVRKEADIRLRLNYKSFCNAEAEKRVELYKQHVSRALEIAANKAKIADPEFQRDKLVYDVRQAFGLTEKEEKVKNKSTVIYLAGETEEGAVKCFREVMQVVDPMLDEIRARSYGNALRELGIFAVIMKESSYEESCWKEKRYYSATKMTAEVRLRINYRNFVFAKPENQINMYKELITRAFEIAVERIQKIDKQFCGEELLCDVNKALGAVKRNLYWV
;
A
#
# COMPACT_ATOMS: atom_id res chain seq x y z
N MET A 1 2.39 1.38 31.92
CA MET A 1 3.52 1.39 30.96
C MET A 1 3.95 2.84 30.77
N GLU A 2 5.23 3.15 30.89
CA GLU A 2 5.73 4.51 30.70
C GLU A 2 5.89 4.86 29.22
N ILE A 3 5.51 6.08 28.85
CA ILE A 3 5.69 6.60 27.48
C ILE A 3 6.34 7.97 27.57
N TYR A 4 7.49 8.11 26.90
CA TYR A 4 8.26 9.35 26.85
C TYR A 4 8.27 9.91 25.44
N LEU A 5 7.79 11.14 25.26
CA LEU A 5 7.83 11.83 23.98
C LEU A 5 9.02 12.81 23.94
N SER A 6 9.86 12.69 22.92
CA SER A 6 10.99 13.58 22.70
C SER A 6 11.19 13.85 21.21
N SER A 7 12.17 14.68 20.87
CA SER A 7 12.41 15.08 19.49
C SER A 7 13.84 15.55 19.25
N GLU A 8 14.33 15.30 18.04
CA GLU A 8 15.54 15.88 17.47
C GLU A 8 15.06 16.79 16.33
N THR A 9 15.20 18.11 16.48
CA THR A 9 14.59 19.09 15.57
C THR A 9 15.57 20.16 15.12
N GLU A 10 15.42 20.60 13.87
CA GLU A 10 16.16 21.72 13.30
C GLU A 10 15.30 22.98 13.19
N GLY A 11 15.92 24.15 13.32
CA GLY A 11 15.28 25.45 13.04
C GLY A 11 13.93 25.65 13.74
N ARG A 12 12.91 26.06 12.98
CA ARG A 12 11.58 26.37 13.54
C ARG A 12 10.75 25.14 13.92
N ALA A 13 11.19 23.92 13.60
CA ALA A 13 10.41 22.72 13.88
C ALA A 13 10.24 22.50 15.39
N GLY A 14 11.26 22.80 16.19
CA GLY A 14 11.22 22.63 17.64
C GLY A 14 10.16 23.51 18.32
N SER A 15 10.10 24.79 17.96
CA SER A 15 9.11 25.73 18.53
C SER A 15 7.67 25.39 18.09
N LEU A 16 7.49 24.91 16.86
CA LEU A 16 6.19 24.45 16.37
C LEU A 16 5.75 23.14 17.03
N LEU A 17 6.70 22.25 17.34
CA LEU A 17 6.40 20.94 17.91
C LEU A 17 6.10 20.99 19.41
N LEU A 18 6.82 21.81 20.18
CA LEU A 18 6.73 21.82 21.65
C LEU A 18 5.29 21.88 22.20
N PRO A 19 4.42 22.83 21.79
CA PRO A 19 3.05 22.88 22.31
C PRO A 19 2.22 21.66 21.87
N ILE A 20 2.44 21.17 20.66
CA ILE A 20 1.76 19.98 20.11
C ILE A 20 2.18 18.72 20.89
N ARG A 21 3.47 18.59 21.20
CA ARG A 21 4.01 17.48 21.98
C ARG A 21 3.37 17.43 23.36
N ASN A 22 3.30 18.54 24.08
CA ASN A 22 2.71 18.57 25.42
C ASN A 22 1.23 18.19 25.39
N MET A 23 0.48 18.67 24.38
CA MET A 23 -0.91 18.28 24.20
C MET A 23 -1.03 16.78 23.88
N VAL A 24 -0.26 16.24 22.94
CA VAL A 24 -0.29 14.79 22.62
C VAL A 24 0.16 13.92 23.80
N ASP A 25 1.12 14.40 24.59
CA ASP A 25 1.60 13.72 25.79
C ASP A 25 0.48 13.56 26.83
N SER A 26 -0.35 14.58 27.03
CA SER A 26 -1.50 14.52 27.94
C SER A 26 -2.58 13.52 27.48
N LEU A 27 -2.74 13.33 26.17
CA LEU A 27 -3.69 12.32 25.63
C LEU A 27 -3.25 10.88 25.93
N LEU A 28 -1.98 10.67 26.30
CA LEU A 28 -1.45 9.35 26.64
C LEU A 28 -1.61 8.98 28.11
N ASP A 29 -2.14 9.86 28.96
CA ASP A 29 -2.23 9.62 30.40
C ASP A 29 -3.06 8.39 30.76
N ASP A 30 -4.18 8.18 30.07
CA ASP A 30 -5.01 6.99 30.30
C ASP A 30 -4.37 5.73 29.70
N ILE A 31 -3.60 5.88 28.62
CA ILE A 31 -2.81 4.79 28.05
C ILE A 31 -1.74 4.32 29.05
N ARG A 32 -1.08 5.23 29.77
CA ARG A 32 -0.05 4.89 30.76
C ARG A 32 -0.61 4.06 31.92
N LYS A 33 -1.87 4.33 32.32
CA LYS A 33 -2.58 3.66 33.42
C LYS A 33 -3.13 2.28 33.05
N ASN A 34 -3.35 2.01 31.77
CA ASN A 34 -3.89 0.74 31.30
C ASN A 34 -2.88 -0.41 31.39
N GLU A 35 -3.40 -1.62 31.57
CA GLU A 35 -2.64 -2.87 31.51
C GLU A 35 -2.77 -3.53 30.14
N TYR A 36 -1.62 -3.72 29.48
CA TYR A 36 -1.50 -4.39 28.17
C TYR A 36 -0.62 -5.64 28.23
N GLY A 37 -0.19 -6.05 29.43
CA GLY A 37 0.77 -7.13 29.64
C GLY A 37 2.17 -6.64 30.00
N SER A 38 3.00 -7.56 30.48
CA SER A 38 4.28 -7.22 31.12
C SER A 38 5.47 -7.08 30.17
N ALA A 39 5.25 -7.23 28.86
CA ALA A 39 6.30 -7.28 27.85
C ALA A 39 6.88 -5.92 27.48
N LEU A 40 6.17 -4.84 27.80
CA LEU A 40 6.57 -3.47 27.48
C LEU A 40 6.33 -2.58 28.69
N THR A 41 7.40 -2.25 29.40
CA THR A 41 7.37 -1.44 30.62
C THR A 41 7.57 0.04 30.31
N SER A 42 8.40 0.36 29.30
CA SER A 42 8.63 1.73 28.86
C SER A 42 8.85 1.86 27.35
N VAL A 43 8.45 3.01 26.80
CA VAL A 43 8.67 3.37 25.38
C VAL A 43 9.16 4.81 25.28
N GLY A 44 10.34 5.01 24.71
CA GLY A 44 10.81 6.29 24.21
C GLY A 44 10.38 6.48 22.75
N VAL A 45 9.59 7.52 22.47
CA VAL A 45 9.17 7.91 21.13
C VAL A 45 9.85 9.23 20.77
N PHE A 46 10.65 9.22 19.70
CA PHE A 46 11.37 10.39 19.22
C PHE A 46 10.91 10.77 17.82
N ALA A 47 10.58 12.05 17.64
CA ALA A 47 10.39 12.64 16.31
C ALA A 47 11.68 13.30 15.83
N ILE A 48 12.16 12.87 14.66
CA ILE A 48 13.30 13.46 13.99
C ILE A 48 12.77 14.39 12.90
N ILE A 49 12.88 15.70 13.10
CA ILE A 49 12.38 16.73 12.17
C ILE A 49 13.55 17.60 11.72
N MET A 50 14.28 17.13 10.71
CA MET A 50 15.45 17.80 10.15
C MET A 50 15.21 18.18 8.69
N LYS A 51 15.90 19.22 8.23
CA LYS A 51 15.93 19.55 6.79
C LYS A 51 16.49 18.36 6.01
N GLU A 52 16.00 18.16 4.79
CA GLU A 52 16.34 17.00 3.94
C GLU A 52 17.86 16.82 3.78
N GLU A 53 18.58 17.92 3.57
CA GLU A 53 20.05 17.98 3.48
C GLU A 53 20.79 17.37 4.69
N MET A 54 20.18 17.34 5.87
CA MET A 54 20.80 16.76 7.07
C MET A 54 20.67 15.23 7.12
N TYR A 55 19.72 14.64 6.40
CA TYR A 55 19.57 13.20 6.31
C TYR A 55 20.60 12.57 5.36
N ASP A 56 20.98 13.30 4.31
CA ASP A 56 21.89 12.83 3.27
C ASP A 56 23.33 12.64 3.79
N SER A 57 23.67 13.27 4.91
CA SER A 57 24.96 13.08 5.60
C SER A 57 25.07 11.77 6.40
N GLY A 58 24.01 10.94 6.40
CA GLY A 58 23.94 9.72 7.22
C GLY A 58 23.64 9.97 8.70
N GLY A 59 23.39 11.23 9.09
CA GLY A 59 22.91 11.62 10.41
C GLY A 59 21.43 11.27 10.63
N TYR A 60 21.02 11.24 11.90
CA TYR A 60 19.60 11.17 12.31
C TYR A 60 18.80 10.03 11.65
N CYS A 61 19.36 8.82 11.71
CA CYS A 61 18.71 7.60 11.23
C CYS A 61 17.52 7.22 12.11
N GLU A 62 16.48 6.67 11.47
CA GLU A 62 15.41 6.02 12.21
C GLU A 62 15.95 4.85 13.02
N ARG A 63 15.35 4.62 14.18
CA ARG A 63 15.67 3.52 15.08
C ARG A 63 14.39 2.90 15.57
N GLN A 64 14.32 1.57 15.54
CA GLN A 64 13.19 0.80 16.04
C GLN A 64 13.71 -0.26 17.00
N TYR A 65 14.32 0.19 18.09
CA TYR A 65 14.99 -0.67 19.06
C TYR A 65 13.99 -1.19 20.09
N TYR A 66 14.17 -2.44 20.49
CA TYR A 66 13.43 -3.06 21.59
C TYR A 66 14.35 -4.03 22.34
N SER A 67 14.34 -3.97 23.66
CA SER A 67 15.08 -4.88 24.54
C SER A 67 14.11 -5.83 25.23
N LYS A 68 14.18 -7.13 24.90
CA LYS A 68 13.37 -8.16 25.58
C LYS A 68 13.72 -8.28 27.07
N VAL A 69 14.98 -8.07 27.43
CA VAL A 69 15.45 -8.18 28.82
C VAL A 69 14.95 -7.02 29.67
N ARG A 70 15.08 -5.78 29.15
CA ARG A 70 14.65 -4.58 29.88
C ARG A 70 13.15 -4.31 29.73
N LYS A 71 12.51 -4.88 28.70
CA LYS A 71 11.12 -4.64 28.29
C LYS A 71 10.89 -3.19 27.86
N GLU A 72 11.90 -2.59 27.24
CA GLU A 72 11.94 -1.18 26.86
C GLU A 72 12.08 -1.04 25.34
N ALA A 73 11.46 -0.01 24.78
CA ALA A 73 11.60 0.36 23.37
C ALA A 73 12.14 1.79 23.20
N ASP A 74 13.02 1.98 22.22
CA ASP A 74 13.48 3.29 21.74
C ASP A 74 13.14 3.37 20.25
N ILE A 75 12.10 4.13 19.95
CA ILE A 75 11.54 4.28 18.61
C ILE A 75 11.75 5.74 18.16
N ARG A 76 12.66 5.93 17.20
CA ARG A 76 12.94 7.21 16.56
C ARG A 76 12.52 7.14 15.11
N LEU A 77 11.59 7.99 14.71
CA LEU A 77 11.08 8.02 13.35
C LEU A 77 11.27 9.43 12.78
N ARG A 78 11.41 9.52 11.46
CA ARG A 78 11.49 10.79 10.74
C ARG A 78 10.08 11.32 10.49
N LEU A 79 9.90 12.60 10.77
CA LEU A 79 8.72 13.35 10.38
C LEU A 79 9.17 14.45 9.41
N ASN A 80 8.61 14.46 8.20
CA ASN A 80 9.11 15.30 7.11
C ASN A 80 9.06 16.80 7.49
N TYR A 81 10.22 17.45 7.46
CA TYR A 81 10.39 18.83 7.91
C TYR A 81 9.53 19.82 7.14
N LYS A 82 9.51 19.75 5.80
CA LYS A 82 8.72 20.67 4.97
C LYS A 82 7.23 20.49 5.24
N SER A 83 6.75 19.26 5.27
CA SER A 83 5.36 18.91 5.50
C SER A 83 4.89 19.37 6.88
N PHE A 84 5.70 19.16 7.92
CA PHE A 84 5.36 19.60 9.27
C PHE A 84 5.45 21.11 9.43
N CYS A 85 6.54 21.74 8.98
CA CYS A 85 6.74 23.18 9.17
C CYS A 85 5.73 24.01 8.38
N ASN A 86 5.33 23.59 7.17
CA ASN A 86 4.43 24.36 6.30
C ASN A 86 2.95 24.01 6.51
N ALA A 87 2.63 22.98 7.28
CA ALA A 87 1.25 22.63 7.59
C ALA A 87 0.58 23.69 8.49
N GLU A 88 -0.73 23.81 8.35
CA GLU A 88 -1.58 24.56 9.28
C GLU A 88 -1.54 23.91 10.68
N ALA A 89 -1.90 24.68 11.71
CA ALA A 89 -1.78 24.25 13.10
C ALA A 89 -2.50 22.92 13.38
N GLU A 90 -3.74 22.77 12.89
CA GLU A 90 -4.52 21.53 13.03
C GLU A 90 -3.85 20.36 12.32
N LYS A 91 -3.35 20.57 11.11
CA LYS A 91 -2.69 19.52 10.34
C LYS A 91 -1.37 19.08 10.97
N ARG A 92 -0.63 20.00 11.61
CA ARG A 92 0.57 19.64 12.41
C ARG A 92 0.24 18.73 13.57
N VAL A 93 -0.87 19.00 14.27
CA VAL A 93 -1.36 18.14 15.35
C VAL A 93 -1.67 16.74 14.84
N GLU A 94 -2.37 16.62 13.72
CA GLU A 94 -2.67 15.32 13.09
C GLU A 94 -1.40 14.56 12.71
N LEU A 95 -0.45 15.22 12.04
CA LEU A 95 0.81 14.62 11.64
C LEU A 95 1.58 14.06 12.84
N TYR A 96 1.61 14.82 13.95
CA TYR A 96 2.31 14.36 15.15
C TYR A 96 1.57 13.24 15.89
N LYS A 97 0.23 13.26 15.94
CA LYS A 97 -0.58 12.14 16.46
C LYS A 97 -0.34 10.86 15.66
N GLN A 98 -0.34 10.95 14.33
CA GLN A 98 -0.04 9.82 13.44
C GLN A 98 1.38 9.28 13.69
N HIS A 99 2.35 10.19 13.87
CA HIS A 99 3.74 9.84 14.20
C HIS A 99 3.85 9.03 15.48
N VAL A 100 3.28 9.54 16.58
CA VAL A 100 3.31 8.87 17.88
C VAL A 100 2.54 7.55 17.85
N SER A 101 1.38 7.50 17.19
CA SER A 101 0.59 6.28 17.02
C SER A 101 1.40 5.19 16.30
N ARG A 102 2.09 5.57 15.22
CA ARG A 102 2.94 4.65 14.46
C ARG A 102 4.11 4.13 15.29
N ALA A 103 4.75 4.98 16.07
CA ALA A 103 5.86 4.59 16.94
C ALA A 103 5.42 3.57 18.00
N LEU A 104 4.27 3.82 18.65
CA LEU A 104 3.69 2.92 19.65
C LEU A 104 3.25 1.59 19.02
N GLU A 105 2.71 1.60 17.80
CA GLU A 105 2.40 0.37 17.06
C GLU A 105 3.65 -0.50 16.81
N ILE A 106 4.77 0.12 16.41
CA ILE A 106 6.04 -0.59 16.21
C ILE A 106 6.53 -1.23 17.52
N ALA A 107 6.50 -0.48 18.62
CA ALA A 107 6.87 -1.01 19.93
C ALA A 107 5.96 -2.17 20.35
N ALA A 108 4.64 -2.02 20.17
CA ALA A 108 3.65 -3.04 20.48
C ALA A 108 3.84 -4.33 19.66
N ASN A 109 4.16 -4.20 18.38
CA ASN A 109 4.48 -5.35 17.53
C ASN A 109 5.70 -6.12 18.05
N LYS A 110 6.76 -5.41 18.45
CA LYS A 110 7.98 -6.03 18.98
C LYS A 110 7.72 -6.71 20.34
N ALA A 111 6.93 -6.08 21.20
CA ALA A 111 6.50 -6.66 22.47
C ALA A 111 5.67 -7.94 22.26
N LYS A 112 4.73 -7.95 21.30
CA LYS A 112 3.93 -9.14 20.94
C LYS A 112 4.76 -10.31 20.45
N ILE A 113 5.80 -10.04 19.65
CA ILE A 113 6.74 -11.07 19.19
C ILE A 113 7.52 -11.64 20.37
N ALA A 114 7.88 -10.80 21.34
CA ALA A 114 8.65 -11.22 22.51
C ALA A 114 7.80 -11.99 23.54
N ASP A 115 6.51 -11.67 23.63
CA ASP A 115 5.50 -12.25 24.52
C ASP A 115 4.13 -12.29 23.80
N PRO A 116 3.68 -13.47 23.37
CA PRO A 116 2.39 -13.64 22.70
C PRO A 116 1.18 -13.23 23.54
N GLU A 117 1.27 -13.09 24.87
CA GLU A 117 0.16 -12.66 25.72
C GLU A 117 0.02 -11.12 25.75
N PHE A 118 1.00 -10.38 25.23
CA PHE A 118 0.91 -8.93 25.16
C PHE A 118 -0.31 -8.48 24.34
N GLN A 119 -1.10 -7.56 24.88
CA GLN A 119 -2.36 -7.08 24.31
C GLN A 119 -2.11 -5.99 23.26
N ARG A 120 -1.33 -6.31 22.23
CA ARG A 120 -0.93 -5.40 21.16
C ARG A 120 -2.11 -4.68 20.52
N ASP A 121 -3.16 -5.42 20.16
CA ASP A 121 -4.29 -4.84 19.41
C ASP A 121 -5.10 -3.88 20.28
N LYS A 122 -5.23 -4.18 21.57
CA LYS A 122 -5.86 -3.28 22.54
C LYS A 122 -5.05 -1.99 22.70
N LEU A 123 -3.72 -2.07 22.87
CA LEU A 123 -2.86 -0.88 22.96
C LEU A 123 -2.99 0.01 21.72
N VAL A 124 -2.94 -0.59 20.52
CA VAL A 124 -3.06 0.16 19.26
C VAL A 124 -4.45 0.80 19.13
N TYR A 125 -5.50 0.08 19.51
CA TYR A 125 -6.86 0.60 19.51
C TYR A 125 -7.02 1.79 20.47
N ASP A 126 -6.61 1.63 21.74
CA ASP A 126 -6.75 2.65 22.77
C ASP A 126 -5.99 3.93 22.39
N VAL A 127 -4.76 3.81 21.87
CA VAL A 127 -3.96 4.95 21.38
C VAL A 127 -4.66 5.68 20.23
N ARG A 128 -5.24 4.95 19.28
CA ARG A 128 -5.98 5.56 18.15
C ARG A 128 -7.21 6.31 18.64
N GLN A 129 -7.98 5.71 19.56
CA GLN A 129 -9.13 6.36 20.17
C GLN A 129 -8.73 7.64 20.91
N ALA A 130 -7.69 7.57 21.75
CA ALA A 130 -7.19 8.72 22.51
C ALA A 130 -6.77 9.90 21.60
N PHE A 131 -6.23 9.58 20.42
CA PHE A 131 -5.83 10.62 19.46
C PHE A 131 -6.98 11.14 18.61
N GLY A 132 -8.18 10.58 18.71
CA GLY A 132 -9.27 10.87 17.77
C GLY A 132 -8.91 10.42 16.35
N LEU A 133 -7.97 9.47 16.23
CA LEU A 133 -7.73 8.67 15.03
C LEU A 133 -8.77 7.55 15.00
N THR A 134 -10.03 7.91 15.25
CA THR A 134 -11.17 7.10 14.84
C THR A 134 -11.09 6.98 13.32
N GLU A 135 -11.69 5.94 12.75
CA GLU A 135 -11.91 5.85 11.30
C GLU A 135 -12.87 6.96 10.84
N LYS A 136 -12.51 8.24 11.01
CA LYS A 136 -13.06 9.37 10.28
C LYS A 136 -12.58 9.17 8.86
N GLU A 137 -13.33 8.41 8.07
CA GLU A 137 -13.41 8.49 6.60
C GLU A 137 -12.12 8.92 5.84
N GLU A 138 -10.94 8.50 6.32
CA GLU A 138 -9.76 8.32 5.51
C GLU A 138 -10.07 7.05 4.74
N LYS A 139 -10.76 7.23 3.61
CA LYS A 139 -10.71 6.30 2.49
C LYS A 139 -9.31 5.68 2.44
N VAL A 140 -9.24 4.41 2.82
CA VAL A 140 -8.43 3.37 2.18
C VAL A 140 -7.25 3.95 1.40
N LYS A 141 -6.21 4.43 2.10
CA LYS A 141 -4.95 4.81 1.45
C LYS A 141 -3.77 3.93 1.83
N ASN A 142 -4.05 2.71 2.31
CA ASN A 142 -3.06 1.62 2.27
C ASN A 142 -3.65 0.21 2.39
N LYS A 143 -4.72 -0.11 1.64
CA LYS A 143 -5.22 -1.50 1.44
C LYS A 143 -5.91 -1.77 0.08
N SER A 144 -6.00 -0.79 -0.81
CA SER A 144 -6.45 -0.99 -2.19
C SER A 144 -5.36 -1.65 -3.01
N THR A 145 -5.67 -2.76 -3.68
CA THR A 145 -4.76 -3.33 -4.66
C THR A 145 -4.49 -2.30 -5.76
N VAL A 146 -3.23 -1.92 -5.96
CA VAL A 146 -2.82 -1.06 -7.06
C VAL A 146 -2.88 -1.89 -8.33
N ILE A 147 -3.88 -1.63 -9.18
CA ILE A 147 -4.01 -2.27 -10.48
C ILE A 147 -3.56 -1.29 -11.55
N TYR A 148 -2.47 -1.63 -12.24
CA TYR A 148 -1.96 -0.83 -13.34
C TYR A 148 -2.06 -1.61 -14.66
N LEU A 149 -2.48 -0.89 -15.69
CA LEU A 149 -2.63 -1.38 -17.05
C LEU A 149 -1.57 -0.73 -17.93
N ALA A 150 -0.89 -1.53 -18.74
CA ALA A 150 0.11 -1.04 -19.68
C ALA A 150 0.06 -1.80 -21.00
N GLY A 151 0.62 -1.18 -22.05
CA GLY A 151 0.71 -1.76 -23.38
C GLY A 151 2.15 -1.77 -23.85
N GLU A 152 2.62 -2.95 -24.24
CA GLU A 152 3.83 -3.16 -25.03
C GLU A 152 3.36 -3.26 -26.49
N THR A 153 3.26 -2.12 -27.17
CA THR A 153 2.61 -2.00 -28.48
C THR A 153 3.52 -1.33 -29.49
N GLU A 154 3.38 -1.71 -30.76
CA GLU A 154 4.09 -1.08 -31.89
C GLU A 154 3.13 -0.44 -32.91
N GLU A 155 3.64 0.56 -33.64
CA GLU A 155 2.99 1.17 -34.81
C GLU A 155 1.48 1.46 -34.63
N GLY A 156 0.63 0.89 -35.50
CA GLY A 156 -0.81 1.11 -35.55
C GLY A 156 -1.55 0.63 -34.29
N ALA A 157 -0.94 -0.26 -33.51
CA ALA A 157 -1.52 -0.73 -32.26
C ALA A 157 -1.47 0.33 -31.16
N VAL A 158 -0.49 1.25 -31.18
CA VAL A 158 -0.36 2.31 -30.16
C VAL A 158 -1.61 3.17 -30.07
N LYS A 159 -2.15 3.57 -31.22
CA LYS A 159 -3.35 4.41 -31.29
C LYS A 159 -4.57 3.63 -30.79
N CYS A 160 -4.79 2.44 -31.33
CA CYS A 160 -5.92 1.58 -30.94
C CYS A 160 -5.90 1.26 -29.45
N PHE A 161 -4.72 0.94 -28.90
CA PHE A 161 -4.54 0.62 -27.48
C PHE A 161 -4.86 1.82 -26.60
N ARG A 162 -4.40 3.03 -26.97
CA ARG A 162 -4.69 4.26 -26.21
C ARG A 162 -6.20 4.55 -26.16
N GLU A 163 -6.90 4.38 -27.27
CA GLU A 163 -8.34 4.58 -27.35
C GLU A 163 -9.10 3.56 -26.49
N VAL A 164 -8.69 2.29 -26.53
CA VAL A 164 -9.24 1.24 -25.67
C VAL A 164 -8.98 1.51 -24.19
N MET A 165 -7.76 1.95 -23.84
CA MET A 165 -7.39 2.28 -22.46
C MET A 165 -8.27 3.36 -21.84
N GLN A 166 -8.64 4.40 -22.60
CA GLN A 166 -9.52 5.46 -22.12
C GLN A 166 -10.92 4.95 -21.74
N VAL A 167 -11.36 3.86 -22.35
CA VAL A 167 -12.67 3.24 -22.07
C VAL A 167 -12.57 2.21 -20.96
N VAL A 168 -11.56 1.35 -20.99
CA VAL A 168 -11.48 0.16 -20.12
C VAL A 168 -10.83 0.46 -18.76
N ASP A 169 -9.85 1.36 -18.71
CA ASP A 169 -9.15 1.66 -17.45
C ASP A 169 -10.08 2.17 -16.34
N PRO A 170 -11.02 3.12 -16.61
CA PRO A 170 -11.96 3.59 -15.58
C PRO A 170 -12.94 2.50 -15.11
N MET A 171 -13.17 1.45 -15.90
CA MET A 171 -14.05 0.34 -15.50
C MET A 171 -13.49 -0.42 -14.29
N LEU A 172 -12.20 -0.29 -14.01
CA LEU A 172 -11.55 -0.95 -12.87
C LEU A 172 -11.55 -0.11 -11.60
N ASP A 173 -12.09 1.12 -11.61
CA ASP A 173 -11.99 2.03 -10.46
C ASP A 173 -12.70 1.52 -9.21
N GLU A 174 -13.87 0.89 -9.37
CA GLU A 174 -14.56 0.24 -8.24
C GLU A 174 -13.75 -0.93 -7.68
N ILE A 175 -13.06 -1.68 -8.54
CA ILE A 175 -12.22 -2.81 -8.12
C ILE A 175 -10.99 -2.29 -7.38
N ARG A 176 -10.36 -1.22 -7.88
CA ARG A 176 -9.25 -0.52 -7.21
C ARG A 176 -9.67 0.05 -5.86
N ALA A 177 -10.91 0.47 -5.70
CA ALA A 177 -11.42 1.00 -4.44
C ALA A 177 -11.76 -0.08 -3.39
N ARG A 178 -11.92 -1.34 -3.82
CA ARG A 178 -12.26 -2.48 -2.95
C ARG A 178 -11.01 -3.17 -2.39
N SER A 179 -11.23 -3.99 -1.36
CA SER A 179 -10.20 -4.82 -0.75
C SER A 179 -10.62 -6.28 -0.83
N TYR A 180 -9.73 -7.12 -1.38
CA TYR A 180 -9.96 -8.56 -1.55
C TYR A 180 -9.04 -9.38 -0.64
N GLY A 181 -8.67 -8.80 0.50
CA GLY A 181 -7.67 -9.31 1.42
C GLY A 181 -6.27 -8.71 1.23
N ASN A 182 -5.31 -9.19 2.03
CA ASN A 182 -3.96 -8.60 2.09
C ASN A 182 -2.95 -9.31 1.16
N ALA A 183 -3.35 -10.39 0.48
CA ALA A 183 -2.44 -11.23 -0.29
C ALA A 183 -1.97 -10.60 -1.61
N LEU A 184 -2.63 -9.52 -2.06
CA LEU A 184 -2.34 -8.82 -3.30
C LEU A 184 -2.36 -7.30 -3.10
N ARG A 185 -1.18 -6.68 -3.09
CA ARG A 185 -0.97 -5.23 -3.01
C ARG A 185 -0.88 -4.56 -4.37
N GLU A 186 -0.31 -5.25 -5.35
CA GLU A 186 -0.10 -4.68 -6.68
C GLU A 186 -0.32 -5.75 -7.75
N LEU A 187 -1.04 -5.40 -8.82
CA LEU A 187 -1.22 -6.22 -9.99
C LEU A 187 -0.92 -5.40 -11.25
N GLY A 188 0.13 -5.82 -11.96
CA GLY A 188 0.45 -5.32 -13.29
C GLY A 188 -0.14 -6.17 -14.38
N ILE A 189 -0.89 -5.56 -15.30
CA ILE A 189 -1.44 -6.23 -16.48
C ILE A 189 -0.89 -5.53 -17.72
N PHE A 190 -0.19 -6.29 -18.56
CA PHE A 190 0.40 -5.79 -19.79
C PHE A 190 -0.19 -6.51 -21.00
N ALA A 191 -0.71 -5.74 -21.95
CA ALA A 191 -1.01 -6.26 -23.29
C ALA A 191 0.22 -6.14 -24.19
N VAL A 192 0.64 -7.25 -24.77
CA VAL A 192 1.70 -7.30 -25.78
C VAL A 192 1.04 -7.37 -27.16
N ILE A 193 1.16 -6.31 -27.96
CA ILE A 193 0.51 -6.20 -29.28
C ILE A 193 1.57 -5.85 -30.32
N MET A 194 2.28 -6.88 -30.77
CA MET A 194 3.38 -6.77 -31.73
C MET A 194 3.08 -7.56 -33.01
N LYS A 195 3.63 -7.13 -34.15
CA LYS A 195 3.63 -7.91 -35.39
C LYS A 195 4.29 -9.26 -35.17
N GLU A 196 3.87 -10.22 -35.96
CA GLU A 196 4.37 -11.60 -35.88
C GLU A 196 5.89 -11.69 -36.01
N SER A 197 6.48 -10.85 -36.88
CA SER A 197 7.93 -10.73 -37.08
C SER A 197 8.70 -10.24 -35.85
N SER A 198 8.04 -9.53 -34.93
CA SER A 198 8.68 -8.94 -33.75
C SER A 198 8.72 -9.90 -32.55
N TYR A 199 8.01 -11.04 -32.60
CA TYR A 199 7.97 -12.00 -31.48
C TYR A 199 9.20 -12.91 -31.37
N GLU A 200 10.03 -12.99 -32.42
CA GLU A 200 11.27 -13.77 -32.40
C GLU A 200 12.34 -13.11 -31.51
N GLU A 201 12.19 -11.82 -31.20
CA GLU A 201 13.02 -11.11 -30.23
C GLU A 201 12.59 -11.47 -28.80
N SER A 202 13.50 -12.09 -28.06
CA SER A 202 13.26 -12.75 -26.76
C SER A 202 12.68 -11.88 -25.62
N CYS A 203 12.53 -10.57 -25.81
CA CYS A 203 12.04 -9.62 -24.81
C CYS A 203 10.51 -9.55 -24.68
N TRP A 204 9.73 -10.06 -25.64
CA TRP A 204 8.26 -9.94 -25.66
C TRP A 204 7.52 -11.24 -25.30
N LYS A 205 7.96 -11.94 -24.25
CA LYS A 205 7.35 -13.20 -23.79
C LYS A 205 6.20 -12.95 -22.81
N GLU A 206 5.17 -13.81 -22.89
CA GLU A 206 4.15 -13.84 -21.84
C GLU A 206 4.80 -14.09 -20.47
N LYS A 207 4.28 -13.43 -19.45
CA LYS A 207 4.76 -13.54 -18.08
C LYS A 207 3.57 -13.72 -17.16
N ARG A 208 3.69 -14.66 -16.23
CA ARG A 208 2.67 -14.98 -15.24
C ARG A 208 3.39 -15.13 -13.91
N TYR A 209 3.54 -14.04 -13.18
CA TYR A 209 4.40 -13.96 -12.00
C TYR A 209 3.62 -13.49 -10.78
N TYR A 210 3.97 -14.04 -9.61
CA TYR A 210 3.50 -13.58 -8.32
C TYR A 210 4.61 -13.73 -7.28
N SER A 211 4.75 -12.72 -6.41
CA SER A 211 5.64 -12.73 -5.26
C SER A 211 4.83 -12.64 -3.97
N ALA A 212 4.82 -13.70 -3.16
CA ALA A 212 4.16 -13.69 -1.86
C ALA A 212 4.80 -12.69 -0.88
N THR A 213 6.13 -12.55 -0.92
CA THR A 213 6.87 -11.63 -0.05
C THR A 213 6.54 -10.18 -0.35
N LYS A 214 6.43 -9.82 -1.64
CA LYS A 214 6.10 -8.46 -2.06
C LYS A 214 4.59 -8.23 -2.19
N MET A 215 3.79 -9.31 -2.19
CA MET A 215 2.35 -9.31 -2.49
C MET A 215 2.05 -8.67 -3.85
N THR A 216 2.91 -8.89 -4.84
CA THR A 216 2.81 -8.28 -6.17
C THR A 216 2.67 -9.33 -7.25
N ALA A 217 1.72 -9.15 -8.16
CA ALA A 217 1.52 -9.97 -9.34
C ALA A 217 1.84 -9.18 -10.61
N GLU A 218 2.37 -9.87 -11.61
CA GLU A 218 2.62 -9.31 -12.94
C GLU A 218 2.18 -10.32 -13.99
N VAL A 219 1.27 -9.89 -14.86
CA VAL A 219 0.72 -10.71 -15.94
C VAL A 219 0.90 -9.96 -17.26
N ARG A 220 1.61 -10.58 -18.20
CA ARG A 220 1.78 -10.10 -19.56
C ARG A 220 1.20 -11.13 -20.52
N LEU A 221 0.26 -10.72 -21.36
CA LEU A 221 -0.46 -11.58 -22.29
C LEU A 221 -0.47 -10.95 -23.69
N ARG A 222 -0.47 -11.80 -24.72
CA ARG A 222 -0.40 -11.35 -26.12
C ARG A 222 -1.77 -11.15 -26.74
N ILE A 223 -1.96 -10.10 -27.52
CA ILE A 223 -3.09 -9.96 -28.45
C ILE A 223 -2.54 -9.99 -29.87
N ASN A 224 -3.14 -10.78 -30.77
CA ASN A 224 -2.74 -10.79 -32.17
C ASN A 224 -2.85 -9.38 -32.78
N TYR A 225 -1.74 -8.87 -33.31
CA TYR A 225 -1.65 -7.50 -33.83
C TYR A 225 -2.65 -7.22 -34.94
N ARG A 226 -2.78 -8.10 -35.93
CA ARG A 226 -3.69 -7.88 -37.07
C ARG A 226 -5.14 -7.87 -36.59
N ASN A 227 -5.50 -8.82 -35.73
CA ASN A 227 -6.85 -8.90 -35.19
C ASN A 227 -7.21 -7.65 -34.39
N PHE A 228 -6.26 -7.12 -33.61
CA PHE A 228 -6.50 -5.93 -32.81
C PHE A 228 -6.55 -4.65 -33.66
N VAL A 229 -5.53 -4.40 -34.49
CA VAL A 229 -5.40 -3.14 -35.25
C VAL A 229 -6.53 -2.97 -36.27
N PHE A 230 -6.97 -4.06 -36.92
CA PHE A 230 -8.02 -4.00 -37.95
C PHE A 230 -9.42 -4.30 -37.41
N ALA A 231 -9.57 -4.58 -36.12
CA ALA A 231 -10.87 -4.74 -35.49
C ALA A 231 -11.63 -3.41 -35.41
N LYS A 232 -12.97 -3.49 -35.43
CA LYS A 232 -13.83 -2.38 -35.04
C LYS A 232 -13.57 -2.01 -33.55
N PRO A 233 -13.76 -0.75 -33.13
CA PRO A 233 -13.49 -0.32 -31.75
C PRO A 233 -14.13 -1.20 -30.67
N GLU A 234 -15.38 -1.62 -30.86
CA GLU A 234 -16.08 -2.53 -29.94
C GLU A 234 -15.36 -3.87 -29.76
N ASN A 235 -14.80 -4.42 -30.84
CA ASN A 235 -14.06 -5.67 -30.80
C ASN A 235 -12.68 -5.49 -30.14
N GLN A 236 -12.02 -4.35 -30.35
CA GLN A 236 -10.76 -4.01 -29.67
C GLN A 236 -10.97 -3.92 -28.15
N ILE A 237 -12.05 -3.26 -27.73
CA ILE A 237 -12.45 -3.18 -26.32
C ILE A 237 -12.71 -4.59 -25.76
N ASN A 238 -13.48 -5.42 -26.47
CA ASN A 238 -13.78 -6.78 -26.03
C ASN A 238 -12.53 -7.65 -25.91
N MET A 239 -11.59 -7.57 -26.87
CA MET A 239 -10.31 -8.28 -26.80
C MET A 239 -9.52 -7.89 -25.55
N TYR A 240 -9.48 -6.60 -25.22
CA TYR A 240 -8.72 -6.13 -24.05
C TYR A 240 -9.41 -6.46 -22.72
N LYS A 241 -10.75 -6.40 -22.67
CA LYS A 241 -11.51 -6.88 -21.52
C LYS A 241 -11.27 -8.37 -21.25
N GLU A 242 -11.26 -9.21 -22.30
CA GLU A 242 -10.93 -10.63 -22.17
C GLU A 242 -9.52 -10.82 -21.58
N LEU A 243 -8.55 -10.02 -22.04
CA LEU A 243 -7.18 -10.03 -21.52
C LEU A 243 -7.10 -9.69 -20.04
N ILE A 244 -7.79 -8.64 -19.61
CA ILE A 244 -7.81 -8.24 -18.20
C ILE A 244 -8.46 -9.33 -17.35
N THR A 245 -9.61 -9.86 -17.76
CA THR A 245 -10.27 -10.96 -17.05
C THR A 245 -9.32 -12.15 -16.91
N ARG A 246 -8.64 -12.54 -18.00
CA ARG A 246 -7.69 -13.65 -17.96
C ARG A 246 -6.49 -13.38 -17.04
N ALA A 247 -6.02 -12.14 -17.00
CA ALA A 247 -4.94 -11.75 -16.12
C ALA A 247 -5.33 -11.84 -14.63
N PHE A 248 -6.56 -11.42 -14.29
CA PHE A 248 -7.10 -11.61 -12.94
C PHE A 248 -7.25 -13.09 -12.58
N GLU A 249 -7.78 -13.93 -13.47
CA GLU A 249 -7.88 -15.38 -13.26
C GLU A 249 -6.50 -15.98 -12.92
N ILE A 250 -5.47 -15.65 -13.73
CA ILE A 250 -4.09 -16.12 -13.52
C ILE A 250 -3.52 -15.66 -12.17
N ALA A 251 -3.76 -14.39 -11.80
CA ALA A 251 -3.29 -13.85 -10.53
C ALA A 251 -3.96 -14.58 -9.36
N VAL A 252 -5.29 -14.73 -9.40
CA VAL A 252 -6.08 -15.42 -8.38
C VAL A 252 -5.64 -16.86 -8.20
N GLU A 253 -5.52 -17.63 -9.30
CA GLU A 253 -5.05 -19.01 -9.28
C GLU A 253 -3.67 -19.15 -8.61
N ARG A 254 -2.77 -18.18 -8.82
CA ARG A 254 -1.41 -18.21 -8.25
C ARG A 254 -1.41 -17.84 -6.77
N ILE A 255 -2.19 -16.84 -6.38
CA ILE A 255 -2.27 -16.38 -5.00
C ILE A 255 -2.94 -17.45 -4.13
N GLN A 256 -4.05 -18.03 -4.57
CA GLN A 256 -4.80 -19.03 -3.79
C GLN A 256 -4.05 -20.34 -3.57
N LYS A 257 -3.04 -20.65 -4.39
CA LYS A 257 -2.10 -21.75 -4.13
C LYS A 257 -1.26 -21.54 -2.87
N ILE A 258 -1.09 -20.29 -2.44
CA ILE A 258 -0.22 -19.88 -1.32
C ILE A 258 -1.08 -19.39 -0.14
N ASP A 259 -2.05 -18.52 -0.40
CA ASP A 259 -2.96 -17.96 0.60
C ASP A 259 -4.41 -18.33 0.28
N LYS A 260 -4.93 -19.32 1.03
CA LYS A 260 -6.31 -19.80 0.88
C LYS A 260 -7.36 -18.82 1.43
N GLN A 261 -6.96 -17.80 2.19
CA GLN A 261 -7.87 -16.78 2.72
C GLN A 261 -8.05 -15.59 1.77
N PHE A 262 -7.30 -15.55 0.66
CA PHE A 262 -7.48 -14.55 -0.38
C PHE A 262 -8.86 -14.64 -1.01
N CYS A 263 -9.59 -13.52 -1.05
CA CYS A 263 -10.97 -13.41 -1.55
C CYS A 263 -10.99 -13.35 -3.10
N GLY A 264 -10.34 -14.31 -3.75
CA GLY A 264 -10.16 -14.33 -5.20
C GLY A 264 -11.46 -14.53 -5.98
N GLU A 265 -12.41 -15.29 -5.45
CA GLU A 265 -13.72 -15.49 -6.10
C GLU A 265 -14.54 -14.19 -6.15
N GLU A 266 -14.53 -13.42 -5.06
CA GLU A 266 -15.18 -12.11 -4.99
C GLU A 266 -14.54 -11.12 -5.97
N LEU A 267 -13.20 -11.10 -6.02
CA LEU A 267 -12.45 -10.30 -7.00
C LEU A 267 -12.85 -10.63 -8.44
N LEU A 268 -12.92 -11.92 -8.80
CA LEU A 268 -13.33 -12.33 -10.14
C LEU A 268 -14.80 -12.01 -10.43
N CYS A 269 -15.67 -12.10 -9.44
CA CYS A 269 -17.08 -11.72 -9.58
C CYS A 269 -17.20 -10.23 -9.93
N ASP A 270 -16.51 -9.36 -9.17
CA ASP A 270 -16.51 -7.92 -9.40
C ASP A 270 -15.85 -7.53 -10.74
N VAL A 271 -14.74 -8.19 -11.12
CA VAL A 271 -14.10 -8.00 -12.44
C VAL A 271 -15.08 -8.33 -13.57
N ASN A 272 -15.75 -9.48 -13.50
CA ASN A 272 -16.71 -9.89 -14.53
C ASN A 272 -17.93 -8.95 -14.58
N LYS A 273 -18.36 -8.43 -13.43
CA LYS A 273 -19.43 -7.43 -13.36
C LYS A 273 -19.00 -6.11 -14.00
N ALA A 274 -17.79 -5.65 -13.70
CA ALA A 274 -17.31 -4.36 -14.17
C ALA A 274 -17.02 -4.36 -15.67
N LEU A 275 -16.36 -5.41 -16.19
CA LEU A 275 -16.03 -5.50 -17.61
C LEU A 275 -17.22 -5.95 -18.48
N GLY A 276 -18.23 -6.57 -17.87
CA GLY A 276 -19.36 -7.20 -18.54
C GLY A 276 -18.99 -8.59 -19.07
N ALA A 277 -20.00 -9.41 -19.38
CA ALA A 277 -19.78 -10.75 -19.92
C ALA A 277 -19.12 -10.67 -21.32
N VAL A 278 -17.81 -10.89 -21.38
CA VAL A 278 -17.07 -11.00 -22.63
C VAL A 278 -17.19 -12.43 -23.15
N LYS A 279 -17.72 -12.62 -24.36
CA LYS A 279 -17.65 -13.92 -25.02
C LYS A 279 -16.18 -14.24 -25.25
N ARG A 280 -15.70 -15.35 -24.67
CA ARG A 280 -14.34 -15.86 -24.88
C ARG A 280 -14.19 -16.19 -26.36
N ASN A 281 -13.60 -15.27 -27.10
CA ASN A 281 -13.21 -15.49 -28.47
C ASN A 281 -11.69 -15.62 -28.38
N LEU A 282 -11.20 -16.86 -28.50
CA LEU A 282 -9.78 -17.16 -28.40
C LEU A 282 -8.97 -16.37 -29.47
N TYR A 283 -8.61 -15.12 -29.18
CA TYR A 283 -7.79 -14.25 -30.03
C TYR A 283 -6.29 -14.36 -29.68
N TRP A 284 -5.94 -15.41 -28.94
CA TRP A 284 -4.63 -15.70 -28.40
C TRP A 284 -3.76 -16.39 -29.46
N VAL A 285 -2.49 -15.96 -29.55
CA VAL A 285 -1.45 -16.57 -30.39
C VAL A 285 -0.59 -17.50 -29.55
#